data_AF-A0A4Z1PMR2-F1
#
_entry.id   AF-A0A4Z1PMR2-F1
#
_cell.length_a   1.000
_cell.length_b   1.000
_cell.length_c   1.000
_cell.angle_alpha   90.00
_cell.angle_beta   90.00
_cell.angle_gamma   90.00
#
_symmetry.space_group_name_H-M   'P 1'
#
loop_
_entity.id
_entity.type
_entity.pdbx_description
1 polymer ?
#
loop_
_entity_poly.entity_id
_entity_poly.type
_entity_poly.pdbx_seq_one_letter_code
_entity_poly.pdbx_strand_id
1 'polypeptide(L)'
;MYLSKPQLVSQLRQNCLRLPRPSNTIIQKRTYTTSHEQRRKATTSSVQTAASKYPVVDDYYDALVVGAGGAGLRAAVGLTEAGFNTACISKLFPTRSHTVAAQGGINAALGNMHEDTYQYHHYDTVKGSDWLGDQDAIHYMTREAVAAVAELENCGMPFSRLRR
;
A
#
# COMPACT_ATOMS: atom_id res chain seq x y z
N MET A 1 14.89 8.84 -37.76
CA MET A 1 14.12 7.58 -37.85
C MET A 1 13.54 7.28 -36.48
N TYR A 2 12.29 7.70 -36.22
CA TYR A 2 11.63 7.47 -34.93
C TYR A 2 10.71 6.25 -35.06
N LEU A 3 10.93 5.23 -34.24
CA LEU A 3 10.10 4.02 -34.21
C LEU A 3 8.79 4.31 -33.47
N SER A 4 7.71 3.67 -33.92
CA SER A 4 6.38 3.85 -33.33
C SER A 4 6.27 3.21 -31.93
N LYS A 5 5.45 3.77 -31.04
CA LYS A 5 5.23 3.28 -29.66
C LYS A 5 5.04 1.76 -29.52
N PRO A 6 4.32 1.03 -30.40
CA PRO A 6 4.21 -0.43 -30.30
C PRO A 6 5.53 -1.17 -30.60
N GLN A 7 6.41 -0.60 -31.44
CA GLN A 7 7.73 -1.18 -31.75
C GLN A 7 8.71 -1.01 -30.57
N LEU A 8 8.58 0.07 -29.79
CA LEU A 8 9.43 0.27 -28.60
C LEU A 8 9.17 -0.79 -27.52
N VAL A 9 7.90 -1.20 -27.36
CA VAL A 9 7.47 -2.20 -26.36
C VAL A 9 7.92 -3.62 -26.75
N SER A 10 7.88 -3.97 -28.04
CA SER A 10 8.37 -5.27 -28.51
C SER A 10 9.89 -5.38 -28.38
N GLN A 11 10.61 -4.27 -28.60
CA GLN A 11 12.06 -4.20 -28.52
C GLN A 11 12.56 -4.21 -27.06
N LEU A 12 11.83 -3.60 -26.13
CA LEU A 12 12.09 -3.72 -24.68
C LEU A 12 11.87 -5.16 -24.18
N ARG A 13 10.83 -5.86 -24.65
CA ARG A 13 10.62 -7.28 -24.33
C ARG A 13 11.72 -8.19 -24.86
N GLN A 14 12.24 -7.92 -26.07
CA GLN A 14 13.34 -8.70 -26.65
C GLN A 14 14.71 -8.43 -25.99
N ASN A 15 14.91 -7.24 -25.40
CA ASN A 15 16.14 -6.89 -24.70
C ASN A 15 16.20 -7.46 -23.27
N CYS A 16 15.07 -7.61 -22.58
CA CYS A 16 15.02 -8.29 -21.27
C CYS A 16 15.40 -9.78 -21.34
N LEU A 17 15.19 -10.43 -22.49
CA LEU A 17 15.51 -11.84 -22.70
C LEU A 17 17.00 -12.11 -23.03
N ARG A 18 17.82 -11.06 -23.17
CA ARG A 18 19.26 -11.16 -23.51
C ARG A 18 20.19 -10.76 -22.37
N LEU A 19 19.70 -10.57 -21.14
CA LEU A 19 20.57 -10.36 -20.00
C LEU A 19 21.34 -11.67 -19.69
N PRO A 20 22.68 -11.65 -19.56
CA PRO A 20 23.44 -12.85 -19.24
C PRO A 20 22.99 -13.39 -17.89
N ARG A 21 22.68 -14.70 -17.84
CA ARG A 21 22.39 -15.40 -16.59
C ARG A 21 23.66 -15.37 -15.73
N PRO A 22 23.59 -15.00 -14.44
CA PRO A 22 24.77 -14.94 -13.61
C PRO A 22 25.40 -16.34 -13.48
N SER A 23 26.67 -16.44 -13.86
CA SER A 23 27.52 -17.61 -13.72
C SER A 23 27.77 -17.93 -12.25
N ASN A 24 27.62 -19.21 -11.90
CA ASN A 24 27.82 -19.80 -10.57
C ASN A 24 29.10 -19.29 -9.88
N THR A 25 28.95 -18.31 -9.01
CA THR A 25 29.94 -17.98 -7.98
C THR A 25 29.22 -18.08 -6.64
N ILE A 26 29.88 -18.75 -5.69
CA ILE A 26 29.33 -19.29 -4.45
C ILE A 26 28.75 -18.18 -3.58
N ILE A 27 27.45 -17.92 -3.70
CA ILE A 27 26.67 -17.26 -2.66
C ILE A 27 26.30 -18.37 -1.68
N GLN A 28 26.82 -18.27 -0.45
CA GLN A 28 26.45 -19.19 0.62
C GLN A 28 24.93 -19.26 0.72
N LYS A 29 24.37 -20.40 0.32
CA LYS A 29 22.97 -20.72 0.52
C LYS A 29 22.75 -20.76 2.02
N ARG A 30 22.18 -19.68 2.57
CA ARG A 30 21.48 -19.77 3.86
C ARG A 30 20.25 -20.61 3.58
N THR A 31 20.43 -21.92 3.72
CA THR A 31 19.37 -22.91 3.63
C THR A 31 18.37 -22.57 4.74
N TYR A 32 17.30 -21.86 4.41
CA TYR A 32 16.08 -21.98 5.18
C TYR A 32 15.56 -23.37 4.87
N THR A 33 16.06 -24.37 5.59
CA THR A 33 15.33 -25.61 5.75
C THR A 33 13.99 -25.19 6.33
N THR A 34 12.97 -25.22 5.48
CA THR A 34 11.57 -25.29 5.87
C THR A 34 11.41 -26.61 6.65
N SER A 35 11.89 -26.62 7.89
CA SER A 35 11.38 -27.50 8.91
C SER A 35 9.92 -27.13 9.04
N HIS A 36 9.06 -27.94 8.42
CA HIS A 36 7.60 -27.89 8.52
C HIS A 36 7.09 -28.09 9.98
N GLU A 37 7.99 -28.02 10.95
CA GLU A 37 7.82 -28.39 12.35
C GLU A 37 8.28 -27.28 13.33
N GLN A 38 8.67 -26.09 12.84
CA GLN A 38 9.05 -24.96 13.70
C GLN A 38 8.56 -23.61 13.15
N ARG A 39 7.30 -23.53 12.71
CA ARG A 39 6.60 -22.23 12.76
C ARG A 39 6.50 -21.93 14.25
N ARG A 40 7.29 -20.97 14.75
CA ARG A 40 7.27 -20.57 16.16
C ARG A 40 5.82 -20.29 16.53
N LYS A 41 5.15 -21.27 17.15
CA LYS A 41 4.01 -21.01 18.01
C LYS A 41 4.56 -19.95 18.95
N ALA A 42 3.94 -18.78 18.99
CA ALA A 42 4.06 -17.94 20.16
C ALA A 42 3.43 -18.78 21.29
N THR A 43 4.22 -19.70 21.84
CA THR A 43 3.76 -20.56 22.91
C THR A 43 3.60 -19.62 24.09
N THR A 44 2.36 -19.32 24.43
CA THR A 44 1.95 -18.87 25.76
C THR A 44 2.23 -19.97 26.79
N SER A 45 3.44 -20.54 26.80
CA SER A 45 3.86 -21.64 27.68
C SER A 45 4.11 -21.19 29.12
N SER A 46 3.81 -19.93 29.48
CA SER A 46 3.92 -19.43 30.85
C SER A 46 2.61 -18.92 31.44
N VAL A 47 1.45 -19.16 30.81
CA VAL A 47 0.14 -18.89 31.42
C VAL A 47 -0.64 -20.20 31.54
N GLN A 48 -0.10 -21.13 32.35
CA GLN A 48 -0.95 -22.11 33.03
C GLN A 48 -1.66 -21.39 34.18
N THR A 49 -2.68 -20.61 33.86
CA THR A 49 -3.53 -19.96 34.85
C THR A 49 -4.96 -20.32 34.52
N ALA A 50 -5.63 -21.00 35.47
CA ALA A 50 -7.07 -21.29 35.58
C ALA A 50 -7.92 -21.04 34.33
N ALA A 51 -8.62 -22.08 33.85
CA ALA A 51 -9.61 -22.02 32.77
C ALA A 51 -10.36 -20.67 32.78
N SER A 52 -9.92 -19.77 31.90
CA SER A 52 -10.38 -18.38 31.87
C SER A 52 -11.88 -18.38 31.64
N LYS A 53 -12.61 -17.52 32.36
CA LYS A 53 -14.06 -17.31 32.20
C LYS A 53 -14.46 -17.03 30.73
N TYR A 54 -13.51 -16.58 29.91
CA TYR A 54 -13.71 -16.28 28.50
C TYR A 54 -12.91 -17.28 27.65
N PRO A 55 -13.57 -18.06 26.77
CA PRO A 55 -12.87 -18.89 25.82
C PRO A 55 -12.07 -18.02 24.86
N VAL A 56 -10.82 -18.39 24.62
CA VAL A 56 -9.93 -17.70 23.68
C VAL A 56 -9.95 -18.46 22.36
N VAL A 57 -10.07 -17.71 21.25
CA VAL A 57 -10.00 -18.25 19.88
C VAL A 57 -8.72 -17.72 19.25
N ASP A 58 -7.91 -18.63 18.70
CA ASP A 58 -6.64 -18.32 18.05
C ASP A 58 -6.77 -18.55 16.53
N ASP A 59 -6.58 -17.49 15.76
CA ASP A 59 -6.56 -17.54 14.29
C ASP A 59 -5.18 -17.10 13.75
N TYR A 60 -4.79 -17.66 12.60
CA TYR A 60 -3.48 -17.43 12.00
C TYR A 60 -3.58 -16.78 10.62
N TYR A 61 -2.98 -15.60 10.49
CA TYR A 61 -2.91 -14.81 9.26
C TYR A 61 -1.48 -14.33 9.03
N ASP A 62 -1.15 -13.94 7.79
CA ASP A 62 0.15 -13.36 7.47
C ASP A 62 0.22 -11.88 7.86
N ALA A 63 -0.91 -11.17 7.74
CA ALA A 63 -1.05 -9.79 8.14
C ALA A 63 -2.42 -9.52 8.78
N LEU A 64 -2.45 -8.60 9.74
CA LEU A 64 -3.65 -8.14 10.43
C LEU A 64 -3.80 -6.63 10.25
N VAL A 65 -4.94 -6.19 9.72
CA VAL A 65 -5.31 -4.78 9.61
C VAL A 65 -6.38 -4.47 10.65
N VAL A 66 -6.09 -3.52 11.55
CA VAL A 66 -7.03 -3.08 12.59
C VAL A 66 -7.62 -1.74 12.19
N GLY A 67 -8.90 -1.74 11.82
CA GLY A 67 -9.67 -0.60 11.35
C GLY A 67 -10.05 -0.74 9.88
N ALA A 68 -11.34 -0.55 9.57
CA ALA A 68 -11.88 -0.62 8.20
C ALA A 68 -12.32 0.76 7.67
N GLY A 69 -11.52 1.81 7.98
CA GLY A 69 -11.64 3.12 7.33
C GLY A 69 -10.90 3.15 5.98
N GLY A 70 -10.79 4.33 5.35
CA GLY A 70 -10.14 4.45 4.04
C GLY A 70 -8.71 3.89 4.00
N ALA A 71 -7.89 4.22 5.00
CA ALA A 71 -6.51 3.72 5.11
C ALA A 71 -6.45 2.19 5.31
N GLY A 72 -7.27 1.67 6.23
CA GLY A 72 -7.27 0.23 6.54
C GLY A 72 -7.78 -0.62 5.39
N LEU A 73 -8.86 -0.20 4.71
CA LEU A 73 -9.34 -0.89 3.53
C LEU A 73 -8.34 -0.86 2.38
N ARG A 74 -7.68 0.29 2.11
CA ARG A 74 -6.64 0.36 1.07
C ARG A 74 -5.45 -0.56 1.40
N ALA A 75 -5.03 -0.59 2.66
CA ALA A 75 -3.96 -1.49 3.12
C ALA A 75 -4.37 -2.96 2.99
N ALA A 76 -5.58 -3.33 3.40
CA ALA A 76 -6.09 -4.70 3.30
C ALA A 76 -6.18 -5.18 1.84
N VAL A 77 -6.65 -4.32 0.93
CA VAL A 77 -6.66 -4.60 -0.51
C VAL A 77 -5.24 -4.79 -1.03
N GLY A 78 -4.31 -3.87 -0.74
CA GLY A 78 -2.93 -3.97 -1.21
C GLY A 78 -2.19 -5.22 -0.71
N LEU A 79 -2.41 -5.62 0.55
CA LEU A 79 -1.85 -6.86 1.11
C LEU A 79 -2.43 -8.10 0.42
N THR A 80 -3.74 -8.09 0.14
CA THR A 80 -4.41 -9.21 -0.54
C THR A 80 -3.97 -9.32 -2.00
N GLU A 81 -3.82 -8.19 -2.71
CA GLU A 81 -3.30 -8.13 -4.08
C GLU A 81 -1.86 -8.63 -4.19
N ALA A 82 -1.05 -8.41 -3.14
CA ALA A 82 0.31 -8.95 -3.03
C ALA A 82 0.35 -10.45 -2.65
N GLY A 83 -0.80 -11.09 -2.41
CA GLY A 83 -0.93 -12.53 -2.14
C GLY A 83 -0.84 -12.93 -0.67
N PHE A 84 -0.91 -11.99 0.27
CA PHE A 84 -0.88 -12.29 1.71
C PHE A 84 -2.27 -12.67 2.24
N ASN A 85 -2.35 -13.70 3.08
CA ASN A 85 -3.58 -14.02 3.81
C ASN A 85 -3.81 -12.96 4.91
N THR A 86 -4.74 -12.04 4.65
CA THR A 86 -4.93 -10.82 5.45
C THR A 86 -6.28 -10.81 6.14
N ALA A 87 -6.30 -10.54 7.44
CA ALA A 87 -7.52 -10.31 8.20
C ALA A 87 -7.73 -8.80 8.44
N CYS A 88 -8.93 -8.30 8.16
CA CYS A 88 -9.32 -6.91 8.45
C CYS A 88 -10.36 -6.91 9.59
N ILE A 89 -9.96 -6.40 10.75
CA ILE A 89 -10.81 -6.35 11.95
C ILE A 89 -11.27 -4.92 12.17
N SER A 90 -12.58 -4.72 12.38
CA SER A 90 -13.14 -3.41 12.69
C SER A 90 -14.26 -3.52 13.71
N LYS A 91 -14.30 -2.56 14.64
CA LYS A 91 -15.39 -2.43 15.62
C LYS A 91 -16.71 -2.05 14.95
N LEU A 92 -16.64 -1.25 13.88
CA LEU A 92 -17.79 -0.78 13.13
C LEU A 92 -17.85 -1.47 11.78
N PHE A 93 -19.05 -1.56 11.22
CA PHE A 93 -19.21 -1.93 9.82
C PHE A 93 -18.43 -0.93 8.93
N PRO A 94 -17.69 -1.37 7.89
CA PRO A 94 -16.70 -0.52 7.21
C PRO A 94 -17.22 0.84 6.72
N THR A 95 -18.44 0.89 6.18
CA THR A 95 -19.06 2.14 5.67
C THR A 95 -19.55 3.09 6.76
N ARG A 96 -19.44 2.71 8.04
CA ARG A 96 -19.71 3.55 9.21
C ARG A 96 -18.45 4.09 9.87
N SER A 97 -17.28 3.88 9.26
CA SER A 97 -16.03 4.53 9.68
C SER A 97 -16.10 6.04 9.47
N HIS A 98 -15.36 6.81 10.26
CA HIS A 98 -15.37 8.28 10.19
C HIS A 98 -14.91 8.86 8.82
N THR A 99 -14.22 8.05 8.01
CA THR A 99 -13.90 8.41 6.61
C THR A 99 -15.15 8.75 5.81
N VAL A 100 -16.32 8.17 6.12
CA VAL A 100 -17.59 8.47 5.45
C VAL A 100 -18.06 9.93 5.64
N ALA A 101 -17.60 10.59 6.69
CA ALA A 101 -18.00 11.95 7.02
C ALA A 101 -17.09 13.02 6.40
N ALA A 102 -16.05 12.63 5.65
CA ALA A 102 -15.20 13.57 4.93
C ALA A 102 -15.98 14.27 3.81
N GLN A 103 -15.83 15.60 3.70
CA GLN A 103 -16.61 16.41 2.74
C GLN A 103 -15.76 17.14 1.71
N GLY A 104 -14.64 17.76 2.12
CA GLY A 104 -13.90 18.70 1.26
C GLY A 104 -13.33 18.08 -0.01
N GLY A 105 -12.56 16.99 0.13
CA GLY A 105 -11.92 16.32 -1.00
C GLY A 105 -10.59 15.68 -0.62
N ILE A 106 -9.79 15.39 -1.63
CA ILE A 106 -8.43 14.86 -1.52
C ILE A 106 -7.49 15.70 -2.38
N ASN A 107 -6.34 16.10 -1.83
CA ASN A 107 -5.39 16.96 -2.51
C ASN A 107 -4.45 16.14 -3.40
N ALA A 108 -4.36 16.50 -4.68
CA ALA A 108 -3.36 16.00 -5.61
C ALA A 108 -3.09 17.06 -6.70
N ALA A 109 -1.81 17.26 -7.02
CA ALA A 109 -1.37 18.19 -8.05
C ALA A 109 -1.61 17.62 -9.46
N LEU A 110 -2.90 17.44 -9.81
CA LEU A 110 -3.35 16.85 -11.08
C LEU A 110 -3.18 17.79 -12.28
N GLY A 111 -3.09 19.10 -12.03
CA GLY A 111 -2.99 20.09 -13.10
C GLY A 111 -4.29 20.29 -13.92
N ASN A 112 -5.44 19.83 -13.42
CA ASN A 112 -6.71 19.84 -14.19
C ASN A 112 -7.35 21.23 -14.32
N MET A 113 -7.17 22.12 -13.34
CA MET A 113 -7.77 23.47 -13.31
C MET A 113 -6.79 24.54 -13.77
N HIS A 114 -5.54 24.43 -13.30
CA HIS A 114 -4.41 25.27 -13.64
C HIS A 114 -3.17 24.38 -13.62
N GLU A 115 -2.08 24.82 -14.24
CA GLU A 115 -0.80 24.12 -14.15
C GLU A 115 -0.40 23.97 -12.67
N ASP A 116 -0.01 22.77 -12.28
CA ASP A 116 0.33 22.43 -10.91
C ASP A 116 1.42 21.37 -10.87
N THR A 117 2.21 21.38 -9.80
CA THR A 117 3.33 20.47 -9.61
C THR A 117 3.38 19.99 -8.16
N TYR A 118 3.84 18.75 -7.94
CA TYR A 118 3.89 18.18 -6.59
C TYR A 118 4.81 18.98 -5.65
N GLN A 119 5.79 19.72 -6.19
CA GLN A 119 6.71 20.55 -5.42
C GLN A 119 5.98 21.72 -4.73
N TYR A 120 4.96 22.31 -5.37
CA TYR A 120 4.15 23.36 -4.75
C TYR A 120 3.33 22.79 -3.60
N HIS A 121 2.68 21.64 -3.82
CA HIS A 121 1.97 20.90 -2.78
C HIS A 121 2.89 20.50 -1.61
N HIS A 122 4.13 20.08 -1.91
CA HIS A 122 5.14 19.78 -0.90
C HIS A 122 5.47 21.02 -0.05
N TYR A 123 5.79 22.15 -0.71
CA TYR A 123 6.10 23.40 -0.02
C TYR A 123 4.95 23.87 0.89
N ASP A 124 3.72 23.84 0.39
CA ASP A 124 2.54 24.24 1.17
C ASP A 124 2.30 23.32 2.37
N THR A 125 2.58 22.02 2.22
CA THR A 125 2.44 21.05 3.32
C THR A 125 3.51 21.26 4.39
N VAL A 126 4.77 21.45 3.99
CA VAL A 126 5.87 21.70 4.92
C VAL A 126 5.63 23.01 5.68
N LYS A 127 5.27 24.08 4.96
CA LYS A 127 4.92 25.37 5.57
C LYS A 127 3.69 25.26 6.47
N GLY A 128 2.65 24.54 6.05
CA GLY A 128 1.43 24.33 6.82
C GLY A 128 1.66 23.49 8.10
N SER A 129 2.67 22.63 8.09
CA SER A 129 3.10 21.87 9.28
C SER A 129 3.94 22.68 10.28
N ASP A 130 4.15 23.97 10.02
CA ASP A 130 5.05 24.84 10.79
C ASP A 130 6.47 24.26 10.92
N TRP A 131 6.97 23.67 9.82
CA TRP A 131 8.28 22.99 9.73
C TRP A 131 8.48 21.81 10.68
N LEU A 132 7.45 21.37 11.39
CA LEU A 132 7.50 20.23 12.32
C LEU A 132 7.30 18.89 11.60
N GLY A 133 6.74 18.90 10.39
CA GLY A 133 6.48 17.69 9.63
C GLY A 133 7.76 17.08 9.02
N ASP A 134 7.85 15.75 9.06
CA ASP A 134 8.92 14.99 8.43
C ASP A 134 8.88 15.16 6.90
N GLN A 135 9.87 15.87 6.37
CA GLN A 135 9.85 16.31 4.97
C GLN A 135 10.01 15.15 3.98
N ASP A 136 10.68 14.08 4.36
CA ASP A 136 10.79 12.86 3.55
C ASP A 136 9.42 12.17 3.38
N ALA A 137 8.65 12.05 4.46
CA ALA A 137 7.29 11.53 4.43
C ALA A 137 6.35 12.44 3.64
N ILE A 138 6.44 13.76 3.85
CA ILE A 138 5.65 14.74 3.08
C ILE A 138 5.99 14.67 1.59
N HIS A 139 7.28 14.56 1.24
CA HIS A 139 7.71 14.42 -0.15
C HIS A 139 7.15 13.16 -0.81
N TYR A 140 7.19 12.02 -0.12
CA TYR A 140 6.57 10.79 -0.62
C TYR A 140 5.06 10.97 -0.83
N MET A 141 4.36 11.52 0.17
CA MET A 141 2.92 11.75 0.12
C MET A 141 2.51 12.63 -1.07
N THR A 142 3.16 13.78 -1.26
CA THR A 142 2.74 14.74 -2.30
C THR A 142 3.12 14.27 -3.70
N ARG A 143 4.23 13.54 -3.84
CA ARG A 143 4.66 12.94 -5.12
C ARG A 143 3.73 11.81 -5.57
N GLU A 144 3.33 10.93 -4.65
CA GLU A 144 2.46 9.79 -4.96
C GLU A 144 0.96 10.16 -5.03
N ALA A 145 0.57 11.33 -4.53
CA ALA A 145 -0.83 11.78 -4.48
C ALA A 145 -1.55 11.71 -5.84
N VAL A 146 -0.86 12.08 -6.93
CA VAL A 146 -1.43 12.07 -8.29
C VAL A 146 -1.79 10.65 -8.72
N ALA A 147 -0.88 9.68 -8.52
CA ALA A 147 -1.12 8.29 -8.86
C ALA A 147 -2.21 7.68 -7.98
N ALA A 148 -2.22 7.99 -6.68
CA ALA A 148 -3.22 7.50 -5.73
C ALA A 148 -4.64 8.00 -6.06
N VAL A 149 -4.80 9.27 -6.45
CA VAL A 149 -6.12 9.80 -6.84
C VAL A 149 -6.58 9.20 -8.18
N ALA A 150 -5.67 9.01 -9.13
CA ALA A 150 -5.98 8.33 -10.39
C ALA A 150 -6.41 6.87 -10.18
N GLU A 151 -5.79 6.16 -9.22
CA GLU A 151 -6.22 4.82 -8.82
C GLU A 151 -7.68 4.81 -8.33
N LEU A 152 -8.05 5.74 -7.45
CA LEU A 152 -9.42 5.82 -6.95
C LEU A 152 -10.43 6.07 -8.07
N GLU A 153 -10.08 6.91 -9.06
CA GLU A 153 -10.93 7.17 -10.22
C GLU A 153 -11.12 5.91 -11.06
N ASN A 154 -10.05 5.15 -11.31
CA ASN A 154 -10.11 3.87 -12.01
C ASN A 154 -10.91 2.80 -11.24
N CYS A 155 -10.93 2.85 -9.90
CA CYS A 155 -11.80 2.02 -9.07
C CYS A 155 -13.28 2.45 -9.08
N GLY A 156 -13.63 3.51 -9.81
CA GLY A 156 -15.00 3.99 -9.98
C GLY A 156 -15.43 5.07 -8.98
N MET A 157 -14.50 5.73 -8.29
CA MET A 157 -14.83 6.85 -7.41
C MET A 157 -15.51 7.99 -8.21
N PRO A 158 -16.73 8.42 -7.84
CA PRO A 158 -17.50 9.38 -8.62
C PRO A 158 -17.04 10.82 -8.37
N PHE A 159 -15.84 11.17 -8.84
CA PHE A 159 -15.35 12.56 -8.80
C PHE A 159 -16.22 13.47 -9.68
N SER A 160 -16.46 14.68 -9.19
CA SER A 160 -17.08 15.74 -10.00
C SER A 160 -16.21 16.05 -11.22
N ARG A 161 -16.85 16.38 -12.34
CA ARG A 161 -16.16 16.66 -13.61
C ARG A 161 -16.13 18.16 -13.88
N LEU A 162 -15.05 18.59 -14.53
CA LEU A 162 -14.94 19.91 -15.13
C LEU A 162 -16.03 20.10 -16.18
N ARG A 163 -16.56 21.33 -16.30
CA ARG A 163 -17.39 21.68 -17.45
C ARG A 163 -16.54 21.55 -18.72
N ARG A 164 -17.14 20.98 -19.75
CA ARG A 164 -16.58 20.95 -21.11
C ARG A 164 -16.51 22.36 -21.69
#